data_AF-A0A832NM52-F1
#
_entry.id   AF-A0A832NM52-F1
#
_cell.length_a   1.000
_cell.length_b   1.000
_cell.length_c   1.000
_cell.angle_alpha   90.00
_cell.angle_beta   90.00
_cell.angle_gamma   90.00
#
_symmetry.space_group_name_H-M   'P 1'
#
loop_
_entity.id
_entity.type
_entity.pdbx_description
1 polymer ?
#
loop_
_entity_poly.entity_id
_entity_poly.type
_entity_poly.pdbx_seq_one_letter_code
_entity_poly.pdbx_strand_id
1 'polypeptide(L)' 'GRAISILTPLIKMSKAQIIKLARKMRVPLELTWSCYAGGREPCGRCDACLLREKGFQEAGS' A
#
# COMPACT_ATOMS: atom_id res chain seq x y z
N GLY A 1 -4.76 31.40 16.97
CA GLY A 1 -4.67 30.57 15.74
C GLY A 1 -5.45 29.29 15.93
N ARG A 2 -5.90 28.63 14.85
CA ARG A 2 -6.54 27.30 14.94
C ARG A 2 -5.49 26.20 15.10
N ALA A 3 -5.76 25.21 15.95
CA ALA A 3 -4.92 24.02 16.10
C ALA A 3 -5.06 23.11 14.87
N ILE A 4 -3.95 22.46 14.47
CA ILE A 4 -3.90 21.46 13.41
C ILE A 4 -3.83 20.07 14.05
N SER A 5 -4.57 19.10 13.51
CA SER A 5 -4.51 17.70 13.91
C SER A 5 -3.83 16.85 12.82
N ILE A 6 -2.87 16.01 13.23
CA ILE A 6 -2.19 15.06 12.35
C ILE A 6 -2.82 13.68 12.57
N LEU A 7 -3.35 13.08 11.51
CA LEU A 7 -3.92 11.73 11.55
C LEU A 7 -2.96 10.75 10.86
N THR A 8 -2.66 9.64 11.54
CA THR A 8 -1.74 8.61 11.04
C THR A 8 -2.42 7.23 10.99
N PRO A 9 -3.52 7.07 10.22
CA PRO A 9 -4.38 5.89 10.28
C PRO A 9 -3.68 4.58 9.95
N LEU A 10 -2.54 4.64 9.25
CA LEU A 10 -1.79 3.46 8.78
C LEU A 10 -0.54 3.16 9.62
N ILE A 11 -0.16 3.98 10.61
CA ILE A 11 1.18 3.93 11.24
C ILE A 11 1.47 2.63 12.00
N LYS A 12 0.44 1.96 12.50
CA LYS A 12 0.55 0.65 13.18
C LYS A 12 0.17 -0.53 12.29
N MET A 13 -0.13 -0.28 11.01
CA MET A 13 -0.58 -1.31 10.09
C MET A 13 0.60 -1.91 9.32
N SER A 14 0.63 -3.24 9.23
CA SER A 14 1.48 -3.94 8.26
C SER A 14 0.95 -3.74 6.83
N LYS A 15 1.76 -4.08 5.82
CA LYS A 15 1.31 -4.00 4.43
C LYS A 15 0.16 -4.93 4.13
N ALA A 16 0.14 -6.14 4.70
CA ALA A 16 -1.01 -7.03 4.61
C ALA A 16 -2.29 -6.40 5.19
N GLN A 17 -2.20 -5.73 6.35
CA GLN A 17 -3.34 -5.03 6.95
C GLN A 17 -3.80 -3.84 6.09
N ILE A 18 -2.88 -3.11 5.45
CA ILE A 18 -3.20 -2.03 4.51
C ILE A 18 -3.92 -2.58 3.27
N ILE A 19 -3.46 -3.71 2.71
CA ILE A 19 -4.13 -4.36 1.57
C ILE A 19 -5.55 -4.83 1.95
N LYS A 20 -5.72 -5.45 3.13
CA LYS A 20 -7.05 -5.85 3.64
C LYS A 20 -7.97 -4.65 3.83
N LEU A 21 -7.46 -3.54 4.36
CA LEU A 21 -8.23 -2.28 4.50
C LEU A 21 -8.63 -1.73 3.12
N ALA A 22 -7.70 -1.65 2.18
CA ALA A 22 -7.95 -1.18 0.82
C ALA A 22 -9.03 -2.01 0.12
N ARG A 23 -8.96 -3.36 0.24
CA ARG A 23 -9.99 -4.29 -0.26
C ARG A 23 -11.35 -4.02 0.39
N LYS A 24 -11.41 -3.89 1.73
CA LYS A 24 -12.65 -3.57 2.47
C LYS A 24 -13.28 -2.27 1.98
N MET A 25 -12.45 -1.29 1.61
CA MET A 25 -12.88 0.02 1.09
C MET A 25 -13.10 0.04 -0.43
N ARG A 26 -12.93 -1.10 -1.13
CA ARG A 26 -13.04 -1.21 -2.60
C ARG A 26 -12.14 -0.24 -3.35
N VAL A 27 -10.93 -0.02 -2.85
CA VAL A 27 -9.91 0.77 -3.55
C VAL A 27 -9.46 0.01 -4.80
N PRO A 28 -9.38 0.66 -5.99
CA PRO A 28 -8.88 0.04 -7.21
C PRO A 28 -7.34 -0.11 -7.13
N LEU A 29 -6.88 -1.18 -6.47
CA LEU A 29 -5.46 -1.43 -6.20
C LEU A 29 -4.64 -1.62 -7.48
N GLU A 30 -5.25 -2.10 -8.55
CA GLU A 30 -4.69 -2.24 -9.90
C GLU A 30 -4.27 -0.90 -10.53
N LEU A 31 -4.87 0.22 -10.11
CA LEU A 31 -4.51 1.56 -10.57
C LEU A 31 -3.41 2.21 -9.72
N THR A 32 -2.83 1.46 -8.77
CA THR A 32 -1.82 1.96 -7.84
C THR A 32 -0.57 1.10 -7.86
N TRP A 33 0.58 1.73 -7.69
CA TRP A 33 1.81 1.00 -7.43
C TRP A 33 2.71 1.78 -6.48
N SER A 34 3.61 1.06 -5.82
CA SER A 34 4.62 1.63 -4.93
C SER A 34 6.02 1.65 -5.57
N CYS A 35 6.13 1.21 -6.82
CA CYS A 35 7.38 1.01 -7.52
C CYS A 35 8.22 2.30 -7.59
N TYR A 36 9.51 2.19 -7.26
CA TYR A 36 10.45 3.31 -7.35
C TYR A 36 10.87 3.64 -8.79
N ALA A 37 10.74 2.69 -9.73
CA ALA A 37 11.17 2.90 -11.11
C ALA A 37 10.24 3.86 -11.89
N GLY A 38 9.03 4.15 -11.37
CA GLY A 38 8.14 5.17 -11.94
C GLY A 38 7.70 4.93 -13.40
N GLY A 39 7.83 3.69 -13.90
CA GLY A 39 7.46 3.31 -15.27
C GLY A 39 5.95 3.14 -15.47
N ARG A 40 5.58 2.54 -16.60
CA ARG A 40 4.17 2.20 -16.91
C ARG A 40 3.64 1.01 -16.08
N GLU A 41 4.55 0.18 -15.58
CA GLU A 41 4.24 -1.01 -14.78
C GLU A 41 5.22 -1.14 -13.60
N PRO A 42 4.84 -1.85 -12.52
CA PRO A 42 5.74 -2.14 -11.41
C PRO A 42 6.93 -2.99 -11.88
N CYS A 43 8.15 -2.59 -11.53
CA CYS A 43 9.36 -3.29 -11.98
C CYS A 43 9.56 -4.70 -11.39
N GLY A 44 8.77 -5.10 -10.39
CA GLY A 44 8.82 -6.43 -9.75
C GLY A 44 10.07 -6.72 -8.92
N ARG A 45 11.08 -5.84 -8.93
CA ARG A 45 12.41 -6.12 -8.35
C ARG A 45 12.90 -5.14 -7.29
N CYS A 46 12.27 -3.97 -7.15
CA CYS A 46 12.66 -3.01 -6.10
C CYS A 46 12.00 -3.36 -4.76
N ASP A 47 12.58 -2.90 -3.65
CA ASP A 47 12.07 -3.19 -2.30
C ASP A 47 10.58 -2.88 -2.13
N ALA A 48 10.12 -1.75 -2.68
CA ALA A 48 8.71 -1.39 -2.61
C ALA A 48 7.80 -2.36 -3.39
N CYS A 49 8.26 -2.93 -4.51
CA CYS A 49 7.50 -3.95 -5.24
C CYS A 49 7.46 -5.25 -4.43
N LEU A 50 8.61 -5.70 -3.93
CA LEU A 50 8.71 -6.94 -3.14
C LEU A 50 7.89 -6.87 -1.85
N LEU A 51 7.93 -5.72 -1.17
CA LEU A 51 7.15 -5.48 0.05
C LEU A 51 5.64 -5.42 -0.24
N ARG A 52 5.23 -4.83 -1.37
CA ARG A 52 3.82 -4.79 -1.80
C ARG A 52 3.33 -6.20 -2.12
N GLU A 53 4.11 -6.97 -2.88
CA GLU A 53 3.82 -8.36 -3.25
C GLU A 53 3.65 -9.24 -2.01
N LYS A 54 4.62 -9.20 -1.09
CA LYS A 54 4.51 -9.90 0.21
C LYS A 54 3.24 -9.51 0.98
N GLY A 55 2.88 -8.23 0.94
CA GLY A 55 1.64 -7.74 1.55
C GLY A 55 0.36 -8.33 0.93
N PHE A 56 0.33 -8.55 -0.39
CA PHE A 56 -0.78 -9.23 -1.06
C PHE A 56 -0.84 -10.71 -0.66
N GLN A 57 0.29 -11.41 -0.68
CA GLN A 57 0.40 -12.82 -0.31
C GLN A 57 -0.07 -13.06 1.14
N GLU A 58 0.45 -12.28 2.10
CA GLU A 58 0.03 -12.34 3.51
C GLU A 58 -1.42 -11.91 3.74
N ALA A 59 -2.00 -11.14 2.82
CA ALA A 59 -3.41 -10.77 2.86
C ALA A 59 -4.35 -11.88 2.39
N GLY A 60 -3.83 -13.00 1.86
CA GLY A 60 -4.62 -14.08 1.27
C GLY A 60 -5.18 -13.66 -0.09
N SER A 61 -4.31 -13.10 -0.94
CA SER A 61 -4.65 -12.56 -2.25
C SER A 61 -3.85 -13.27 -3.33
#